data_AF-A0A5C0SFL9-F1
#
_entry.id   AF-A0A5C0SFL9-F1
#
_cell.length_a   1.000
_cell.length_b   1.000
_cell.length_c   1.000
_cell.angle_alpha   90.00
_cell.angle_beta   90.00
_cell.angle_gamma   90.00
#
_symmetry.space_group_name_H-M   'P 1'
#
loop_
_entity.id
_entity.type
_entity.pdbx_description
1 polymer ?
#
loop_
_entity_poly.entity_id
_entity_poly.type
_entity_poly.pdbx_seq_one_letter_code
_entity_poly.pdbx_strand_id
1 'polypeptide(L)'
;MKRKLILYTILLIIAISPSVSFSYDDDYEKEKKEAYEDGKSFGEITGELYGQKDAINDRKSNWEQAYDKEKKDLNDDYGLDDKTGTYRINFKKGFEDGFKQGYERGYRNIKKDADSKKSAEELGLEHGKMFGEMLGEVHGKKDYYSGKTNDYRRDMPTDTMIEDEYFLDKDIREYSENFIKGYKEAYEESYTYAYRISNIDNERLTRERGISQGKEVGKKMGEFYGKIDYTENKINDWKRALPSDEEIIIKFHLSKEETDYIMGFLVGYKDGFREGYIEAFQSSNMDMADENINYIKIGMEGKNITSLDQNLTLAIKPGSFYKDTFFSIQKKDFFSNNYNQLYEKVTDIYEIKIKNNLNYIELKKPISLSFKYYGPETGGIYKLVDNKWMYLYSTIKNNTITTIIPASSYNGGIYAVLIDENYPELKDVYINWAGEEIYSYIRRKYISGYPDNTFRPENNVTRGEFVTILGRVNNWKYPVQITDINKFKDVESFGVFRESIKNALSRGYINGYPDNTFRPKNFITYQEIEWIMKKLPGNEDFKWDDIAEKMKYEKYIRSKSRYGKDHYISRAEVVYMLYVLQQEGVL
;
A
#
# COMPACT_ATOMS: atom_id res chain seq x y z
N MET A 1 21.74 34.48 35.02
CA MET A 1 20.45 33.75 34.98
C MET A 1 19.24 34.62 34.58
N LYS A 2 19.42 35.94 34.36
CA LYS A 2 18.33 36.90 34.01
C LYS A 2 18.19 37.22 32.50
N ARG A 3 19.07 36.71 31.63
CA ARG A 3 19.08 37.02 30.18
C ARG A 3 18.34 36.02 29.28
N LYS A 4 17.94 34.86 29.79
CA LYS A 4 17.46 33.70 29.01
C LYS A 4 16.04 33.79 28.44
N LEU A 5 15.44 34.97 28.37
CA LEU A 5 13.99 35.04 28.23
C LEU A 5 13.49 36.01 27.17
N ILE A 6 14.26 37.06 26.84
CA ILE A 6 13.80 38.36 26.34
C ILE A 6 13.07 38.32 24.98
N LEU A 7 12.99 37.19 24.28
CA LEU A 7 12.61 37.23 22.85
C LEU A 7 12.00 35.92 22.33
N TYR A 8 11.24 35.24 23.19
CA TYR A 8 10.30 34.19 22.76
C TYR A 8 9.04 34.74 22.06
N THR A 9 8.94 36.06 21.84
CA THR A 9 7.66 36.74 21.60
C THR A 9 7.37 37.18 20.18
N ILE A 10 8.38 37.30 19.30
CA ILE A 10 8.07 37.52 17.87
C ILE A 10 7.57 36.23 17.17
N LEU A 11 7.59 35.09 17.87
CA LEU A 11 7.02 33.82 17.42
C LEU A 11 5.51 33.88 17.05
N LEU A 12 4.76 34.93 17.40
CA LEU A 12 3.28 34.91 17.30
C LEU A 12 2.63 35.72 16.17
N ILE A 13 3.39 36.46 15.33
CA ILE A 13 2.78 37.31 14.29
C ILE A 13 2.76 36.69 12.88
N ILE A 14 3.46 35.57 12.62
CA ILE A 14 3.46 34.94 11.29
C ILE A 14 3.22 33.42 11.39
N ALA A 15 1.98 33.01 11.62
CA ALA A 15 1.61 31.59 11.54
C ALA A 15 0.17 31.38 11.07
N ILE A 16 -0.16 31.65 9.80
CA ILE A 16 -1.32 31.03 9.14
C ILE A 16 -1.05 30.79 7.64
N SER A 17 -0.81 29.54 7.23
CA SER A 17 -1.53 28.89 6.11
C SER A 17 -1.15 27.39 5.97
N PRO A 18 -2.04 26.52 5.45
CA PRO A 18 -1.98 25.08 5.71
C PRO A 18 -1.36 24.21 4.59
N SER A 19 -0.87 23.04 5.02
CA SER A 19 -0.68 21.74 4.33
C SER A 19 0.26 21.65 3.10
N VAL A 20 1.21 20.71 3.11
CA VAL A 20 1.37 19.57 2.16
C VAL A 20 2.47 18.64 2.73
N SER A 21 2.31 17.33 2.61
CA SER A 21 3.26 16.27 2.99
C SER A 21 4.46 16.17 2.04
N PHE A 22 5.72 16.29 2.47
CA PHE A 22 6.88 15.85 1.68
C PHE A 22 8.12 15.50 2.52
N SER A 23 9.07 14.82 1.85
CA SER A 23 10.21 14.06 2.37
C SER A 23 11.26 14.89 3.13
N TYR A 24 12.05 14.18 3.95
CA TYR A 24 13.08 14.67 4.88
C TYR A 24 14.11 15.69 4.35
N ASP A 25 14.34 15.79 3.02
CA ASP A 25 15.24 16.78 2.41
C ASP A 25 14.60 18.18 2.21
N ASP A 26 13.27 18.28 2.06
CA ASP A 26 12.58 19.56 1.83
C ASP A 26 12.47 20.41 3.10
N ASP A 27 12.46 19.77 4.27
CA ASP A 27 12.35 20.45 5.57
C ASP A 27 13.63 21.23 5.93
N TYR A 28 14.80 20.75 5.48
CA TYR A 28 16.10 21.35 5.80
C TYR A 28 16.34 22.69 5.08
N GLU A 29 16.03 22.77 3.78
CA GLU A 29 16.16 24.04 3.03
C GLU A 29 15.07 25.06 3.42
N LYS A 30 13.90 24.57 3.84
CA LYS A 30 12.84 25.42 4.38
C LYS A 30 13.26 26.09 5.70
N GLU A 31 13.80 25.31 6.64
CA GLU A 31 14.29 25.81 7.93
C GLU A 31 15.38 26.89 7.76
N LYS A 32 16.30 26.69 6.81
CA LYS A 32 17.38 27.63 6.50
C LYS A 32 16.86 28.98 5.99
N LYS A 33 15.87 28.95 5.10
CA LYS A 33 15.27 30.16 4.52
C LYS A 33 14.46 30.92 5.56
N GLU A 34 13.66 30.19 6.35
CA GLU A 34 12.88 30.75 7.45
C GLU A 34 13.80 31.43 8.48
N ALA A 35 14.85 30.75 8.94
CA ALA A 35 15.82 31.30 9.88
C ALA A 35 16.47 32.60 9.40
N TYR A 36 16.84 32.66 8.11
CA TYR A 36 17.48 33.85 7.54
C TYR A 36 16.52 35.04 7.46
N GLU A 37 15.28 34.83 7.01
CA GLU A 37 14.29 35.90 6.91
C GLU A 37 13.87 36.41 8.30
N ASP A 38 13.74 35.51 9.29
CA ASP A 38 13.50 35.88 10.68
C ASP A 38 14.62 36.78 11.20
N GLY A 39 15.87 36.32 11.08
CA GLY A 39 17.05 37.08 11.49
C GLY A 39 17.07 38.46 10.82
N LYS A 40 16.84 38.51 9.50
CA LYS A 40 16.85 39.76 8.73
C LYS A 40 15.79 40.75 9.19
N SER A 41 14.57 40.30 9.44
CA SER A 41 13.48 41.15 9.93
C SER A 41 13.86 41.83 11.26
N PHE A 42 14.40 41.05 12.20
CA PHE A 42 14.88 41.59 13.47
C PHE A 42 16.05 42.53 13.32
N GLY A 43 17.03 42.15 12.50
CA GLY A 43 18.17 42.99 12.20
C GLY A 43 17.69 44.35 11.71
N GLU A 44 16.81 44.39 10.71
CA GLU A 44 16.32 45.64 10.13
C GLU A 44 15.67 46.57 11.14
N ILE A 45 14.86 46.03 12.04
CA ILE A 45 14.19 46.81 13.07
C ILE A 45 15.19 47.32 14.10
N THR A 46 15.98 46.43 14.70
CA THR A 46 16.96 46.79 15.74
C THR A 46 17.98 47.78 15.19
N GLY A 47 18.50 47.51 14.00
CA GLY A 47 19.43 48.40 13.31
C GLY A 47 18.84 49.80 13.14
N GLU A 48 17.59 49.90 12.67
CA GLU A 48 16.91 51.18 12.47
C GLU A 48 16.80 52.00 13.75
N LEU A 49 16.45 51.38 14.88
CA LEU A 49 16.40 52.04 16.19
C LEU A 49 17.77 52.63 16.58
N TYR A 50 18.84 51.84 16.45
CA TYR A 50 20.20 52.30 16.73
C TYR A 50 20.65 53.41 15.78
N GLY A 51 20.27 53.34 14.51
CA GLY A 51 20.56 54.36 13.52
C GLY A 51 19.89 55.69 13.85
N GLN A 52 18.60 55.65 14.22
CA GLN A 52 17.85 56.83 14.66
C GLN A 52 18.44 57.41 15.96
N LYS A 53 18.73 56.54 16.93
CA LYS A 53 19.35 56.90 18.22
C LYS A 53 20.69 57.63 18.04
N ASP A 54 21.59 57.10 17.22
CA ASP A 54 22.88 57.74 16.98
C ASP A 54 22.75 59.06 16.21
N ALA A 55 21.77 59.17 15.31
CA ALA A 55 21.51 60.41 14.57
C ALA A 55 20.98 61.55 15.45
N ILE A 56 20.07 61.25 16.39
CA ILE A 56 19.53 62.24 17.35
C ILE A 56 20.60 62.75 18.30
N ASN A 57 21.50 61.88 18.74
CA ASN A 57 22.59 62.22 19.64
C ASN A 57 23.80 62.85 18.92
N ASP A 58 23.65 63.26 17.65
CA ASP A 58 24.70 63.83 16.80
C ASP A 58 25.99 62.97 16.71
N ARG A 59 25.87 61.66 16.92
CA ARG A 59 26.99 60.72 16.81
C ARG A 59 27.29 60.42 15.36
N LYS A 60 28.55 60.10 15.04
CA LYS A 60 28.92 59.66 13.68
C LYS A 60 28.34 58.27 13.40
N SER A 61 27.78 58.08 12.21
CA SER A 61 27.25 56.80 11.73
C SER A 61 28.32 55.71 11.84
N ASN A 62 28.06 54.67 12.63
CA ASN A 62 28.94 53.53 12.80
C ASN A 62 28.13 52.27 13.17
N TRP A 63 27.55 51.64 12.16
CA TRP A 63 26.71 50.45 12.34
C TRP A 63 27.49 49.28 12.94
N GLU A 64 28.78 49.13 12.62
CA GLU A 64 29.64 48.04 13.15
C GLU A 64 29.78 48.16 14.66
N GLN A 65 29.98 49.38 15.18
CA GLN A 65 30.08 49.61 16.62
C GLN A 65 28.75 49.38 17.34
N ALA A 66 27.62 49.71 16.71
CA ALA A 66 26.29 49.42 17.26
C ALA A 66 26.01 47.91 17.25
N TYR A 67 26.31 47.24 16.14
CA TYR A 67 26.17 45.80 15.96
C TYR A 67 27.06 45.00 16.93
N ASP A 68 28.29 45.45 17.17
CA ASP A 68 29.23 44.79 18.09
C ASP A 68 28.75 44.74 19.55
N LYS A 69 27.84 45.66 19.92
CA LYS A 69 27.19 45.66 21.23
C LYS A 69 26.07 44.63 21.25
N GLU A 70 25.21 44.65 20.24
CA GLU A 70 24.04 43.77 20.12
C GLU A 70 24.42 42.29 19.89
N LYS A 71 25.44 42.03 19.06
CA LYS A 71 25.76 40.68 18.59
C LYS A 71 26.18 39.71 19.69
N LYS A 72 26.62 40.22 20.84
CA LYS A 72 27.12 39.43 21.96
C LYS A 72 26.02 38.62 22.61
N ASP A 73 24.81 39.16 22.61
CA ASP A 73 23.69 38.63 23.35
C ASP A 73 22.61 38.04 22.41
N LEU A 74 22.85 38.02 21.08
CA LEU A 74 21.92 37.49 20.05
C LEU A 74 21.28 36.13 20.34
N ASN A 75 22.01 35.20 20.97
CA ASN A 75 21.43 33.90 21.31
C ASN A 75 20.41 34.00 22.45
N ASP A 76 20.78 34.78 23.46
CA ASP A 76 20.05 34.94 24.72
C ASP A 76 18.85 35.86 24.51
N ASP A 77 19.07 36.94 23.76
CA ASP A 77 18.04 37.83 23.26
C ASP A 77 17.11 36.95 22.42
N TYR A 78 17.47 36.54 21.19
CA TYR A 78 16.53 35.93 20.23
C TYR A 78 16.06 34.49 20.52
N GLY A 79 16.24 33.98 21.75
CA GLY A 79 15.73 32.67 22.16
C GLY A 79 16.28 31.51 21.33
N LEU A 80 17.52 31.63 20.87
CA LEU A 80 18.10 30.73 19.87
C LEU A 80 18.64 29.42 20.47
N ASP A 81 18.70 29.30 21.79
CA ASP A 81 19.32 28.17 22.49
C ASP A 81 18.65 26.82 22.20
N ASP A 82 17.31 26.81 22.09
CA ASP A 82 16.51 25.61 21.83
C ASP A 82 16.34 25.32 20.33
N LYS A 83 16.97 26.15 19.47
CA LYS A 83 16.93 25.99 18.01
C LYS A 83 18.06 25.11 17.50
N THR A 84 17.86 24.53 16.32
CA THR A 84 18.89 23.70 15.67
C THR A 84 20.15 24.53 15.40
N GLY A 85 21.30 23.86 15.24
CA GLY A 85 22.54 24.53 14.84
C GLY A 85 22.38 25.27 13.51
N THR A 86 21.63 24.68 12.57
CA THR A 86 21.34 25.25 11.25
C THR A 86 20.54 26.54 11.35
N TYR A 87 19.45 26.54 12.11
CA TYR A 87 18.62 27.73 12.30
C TYR A 87 19.45 28.88 12.91
N ARG A 88 20.23 28.59 13.96
CA ARG A 88 21.09 29.60 14.62
C ARG A 88 22.07 30.30 13.70
N ILE A 89 22.76 29.55 12.84
CA ILE A 89 23.79 30.10 11.95
C ILE A 89 23.14 31.02 10.91
N ASN A 90 22.02 30.60 10.32
CA ASN A 90 21.35 31.36 9.28
C ASN A 90 20.61 32.58 9.83
N PHE A 91 20.05 32.46 11.03
CA PHE A 91 19.50 33.59 11.77
C PHE A 91 20.53 34.68 12.01
N LYS A 92 21.71 34.35 12.56
CA LYS A 92 22.76 35.35 12.82
C LYS A 92 23.22 36.07 11.55
N LYS A 93 23.30 35.34 10.45
CA LYS A 93 23.64 35.90 9.14
C LYS A 93 22.55 36.88 8.66
N GLY A 94 21.29 36.46 8.67
CA GLY A 94 20.17 37.34 8.33
C GLY A 94 20.14 38.58 9.22
N PHE A 95 20.36 38.40 10.51
CA PHE A 95 20.37 39.49 11.50
C PHE A 95 21.45 40.53 11.23
N GLU A 96 22.68 40.12 10.93
CA GLU A 96 23.75 41.06 10.55
C GLU A 96 23.39 41.86 9.28
N ASP A 97 22.89 41.16 8.25
CA ASP A 97 22.50 41.77 6.98
C ASP A 97 21.33 42.77 7.16
N GLY A 98 20.34 42.40 7.97
CA GLY A 98 19.22 43.27 8.32
C GLY A 98 19.66 44.46 9.16
N PHE A 99 20.49 44.24 10.18
CA PHE A 99 20.96 45.28 11.10
C PHE A 99 21.66 46.42 10.38
N LYS A 100 22.57 46.09 9.46
CA LYS A 100 23.24 47.09 8.64
C LYS A 100 22.23 47.91 7.82
N GLN A 101 21.30 47.25 7.14
CA GLN A 101 20.29 47.91 6.29
C GLN A 101 19.39 48.84 7.11
N GLY A 102 18.88 48.33 8.23
CA GLY A 102 18.08 49.09 9.19
C GLY A 102 18.81 50.31 9.70
N TYR A 103 20.05 50.14 10.19
CA TYR A 103 20.84 51.23 10.76
C TYR A 103 21.09 52.35 9.78
N GLU A 104 21.55 52.01 8.57
CA GLU A 104 21.79 53.03 7.55
C GLU A 104 20.50 53.76 7.14
N ARG A 105 19.36 53.04 7.09
CA ARG A 105 18.04 53.61 6.82
C ARG A 105 17.62 54.58 7.93
N GLY A 106 17.61 54.13 9.18
CA GLY A 106 17.24 54.93 10.35
C GLY A 106 18.10 56.18 10.52
N TYR A 107 19.42 56.04 10.40
CA TYR A 107 20.36 57.15 10.54
C TYR A 107 20.17 58.21 9.43
N ARG A 108 19.94 57.78 8.17
CA ARG A 108 19.69 58.69 7.05
C ARG A 108 18.34 59.40 7.18
N ASN A 109 17.30 58.69 7.62
CA ASN A 109 15.95 59.24 7.73
C ASN A 109 15.91 60.44 8.70
N ILE A 110 16.56 60.33 9.86
CA ILE A 110 16.65 61.44 10.82
C ILE A 110 17.45 62.65 10.26
N LYS A 111 18.48 62.41 9.45
CA LYS A 111 19.32 63.49 8.89
C LYS A 111 18.77 64.16 7.63
N LYS A 112 17.94 63.46 6.83
CA LYS A 112 17.40 64.00 5.57
C LYS A 112 16.18 64.90 5.76
N ASP A 113 15.45 64.72 6.85
CA ASP A 113 14.10 65.25 7.01
C ASP A 113 14.08 66.39 8.04
N ALA A 114 14.56 67.56 7.63
CA ALA A 114 14.66 68.73 8.52
C ALA A 114 13.29 69.22 9.02
N ASP A 115 12.20 68.92 8.30
CA ASP A 115 10.83 69.32 8.61
C ASP A 115 10.00 68.25 9.35
N SER A 116 10.51 67.01 9.51
CA SER A 116 9.78 65.89 10.16
C SER A 116 10.46 65.33 11.42
N LYS A 117 11.50 66.00 11.94
CA LYS A 117 12.23 65.55 13.14
C LYS A 117 11.25 65.19 14.27
N LYS A 118 10.97 63.88 14.44
CA LYS A 118 10.38 63.38 15.68
C LYS A 118 11.28 63.86 16.81
N SER A 119 10.68 64.44 17.84
CA SER A 119 11.45 64.97 18.96
C SER A 119 12.20 63.85 19.67
N ALA A 120 13.23 64.22 20.43
CA ALA A 120 13.89 63.29 21.34
C ALA A 120 12.88 62.57 22.24
N GLU A 121 11.85 63.30 22.69
CA GLU A 121 10.71 62.79 23.43
C GLU A 121 9.92 61.71 22.67
N GLU A 122 9.51 61.98 21.41
CA GLU A 122 8.71 61.04 20.63
C GLU A 122 9.44 59.74 20.34
N LEU A 123 10.71 59.83 19.92
CA LEU A 123 11.53 58.66 19.62
C LEU A 123 11.94 57.89 20.89
N GLY A 124 12.22 58.61 21.97
CA GLY A 124 12.43 58.00 23.28
C GLY A 124 11.21 57.15 23.66
N LEU A 125 10.02 57.76 23.62
CA LEU A 125 8.77 57.09 23.97
C LEU A 125 8.47 55.88 23.07
N GLU A 126 8.62 56.01 21.75
CA GLU A 126 8.36 54.94 20.79
C GLU A 126 9.32 53.76 20.98
N HIS A 127 10.62 54.03 21.08
CA HIS A 127 11.61 52.98 21.30
C HIS A 127 11.40 52.31 22.66
N GLY A 128 11.17 53.11 23.69
CA GLY A 128 10.83 52.64 25.03
C GLY A 128 9.66 51.69 25.00
N LYS A 129 8.53 52.11 24.41
CA LYS A 129 7.33 51.27 24.26
C LYS A 129 7.65 49.96 23.56
N MET A 130 8.36 50.01 22.44
CA MET A 130 8.68 48.82 21.68
C MET A 130 9.47 47.79 22.52
N PHE A 131 10.50 48.21 23.26
CA PHE A 131 11.25 47.32 24.14
C PHE A 131 10.47 46.87 25.38
N GLY A 132 9.60 47.73 25.90
CA GLY A 132 8.66 47.41 26.97
C GLY A 132 7.68 46.32 26.55
N GLU A 133 7.05 46.47 25.38
CA GLU A 133 6.09 45.52 24.81
C GLU A 133 6.72 44.13 24.66
N MET A 134 7.93 44.08 24.10
CA MET A 134 8.66 42.83 23.89
C MET A 134 8.91 42.10 25.20
N LEU A 135 9.49 42.78 26.21
CA LEU A 135 9.85 42.12 27.46
C LEU A 135 8.62 41.79 28.32
N GLY A 136 7.61 42.67 28.32
CA GLY A 136 6.37 42.43 29.02
C GLY A 136 5.69 41.16 28.51
N GLU A 137 5.53 41.02 27.19
CA GLU A 137 4.94 39.84 26.57
C GLU A 137 5.66 38.55 26.97
N VAL A 138 6.99 38.57 27.03
CA VAL A 138 7.81 37.41 27.43
C VAL A 138 7.54 37.03 28.86
N HIS A 139 7.65 38.00 29.76
CA HIS A 139 7.54 37.77 31.19
C HIS A 139 6.12 37.27 31.50
N GLY A 140 5.10 37.78 30.80
CA GLY A 140 3.73 37.31 30.86
C GLY A 140 3.60 35.83 30.46
N LYS A 141 4.16 35.44 29.32
CA LYS A 141 4.17 34.04 28.85
C LYS A 141 4.93 33.11 29.80
N LYS A 142 6.13 33.51 30.21
CA LYS A 142 6.99 32.70 31.09
C LYS A 142 6.32 32.44 32.43
N ASP A 143 5.74 33.46 33.03
CA ASP A 143 5.09 33.28 34.33
C ASP A 143 3.83 32.44 34.21
N TYR A 144 3.10 32.52 33.08
CA TYR A 144 2.03 31.57 32.76
C TYR A 144 2.55 30.12 32.67
N TYR A 145 3.54 29.85 31.81
CA TYR A 145 4.09 28.49 31.65
C TYR A 145 4.83 27.96 32.89
N SER A 146 5.25 28.84 33.78
CA SER A 146 5.84 28.49 35.08
C SER A 146 4.80 28.31 36.19
N GLY A 147 3.50 28.44 35.89
CA GLY A 147 2.41 28.30 36.85
C GLY A 147 2.34 29.38 37.93
N LYS A 148 2.94 30.54 37.70
CA LYS A 148 2.92 31.66 38.65
C LYS A 148 1.78 32.62 38.34
N THR A 149 1.35 33.43 39.31
CA THR A 149 0.27 34.40 39.12
C THR A 149 0.66 35.57 38.20
N ASN A 150 -0.34 36.18 37.55
CA ASN A 150 -0.21 37.40 36.74
C ASN A 150 0.21 38.59 37.63
N ASP A 151 1.51 38.88 37.67
CA ASP A 151 2.11 39.97 38.44
C ASP A 151 3.30 40.56 37.67
N TYR A 152 3.03 41.59 36.86
CA TYR A 152 4.03 42.22 35.99
C TYR A 152 5.23 42.78 36.77
N ARG A 153 5.04 43.13 38.05
CA ARG A 153 6.09 43.73 38.90
C ARG A 153 7.18 42.74 39.27
N ARG A 154 6.93 41.44 39.11
CA ARG A 154 7.85 40.37 39.50
C ARG A 154 9.20 40.46 38.78
N ASP A 155 9.16 40.64 37.47
CA ASP A 155 10.33 40.63 36.60
C ASP A 155 10.53 42.00 35.88
N MET A 156 9.78 43.05 36.25
CA MET A 156 9.93 44.41 35.71
C MET A 156 11.32 44.99 36.07
N PRO A 157 12.13 45.41 35.08
CA PRO A 157 13.41 46.08 35.34
C PRO A 157 13.27 47.40 36.10
N THR A 158 14.24 47.70 36.96
CA THR A 158 14.34 49.03 37.61
C THR A 158 14.85 50.07 36.61
N ASP A 159 14.63 51.36 36.88
CA ASP A 159 15.11 52.46 36.01
C ASP A 159 16.60 52.36 35.72
N THR A 160 17.41 52.13 36.74
CA THR A 160 18.86 51.96 36.59
C THR A 160 19.22 50.76 35.70
N MET A 161 18.46 49.66 35.78
CA MET A 161 18.70 48.50 34.90
C MET A 161 18.32 48.80 33.45
N ILE A 162 17.25 49.57 33.22
CA ILE A 162 16.85 50.00 31.87
C ILE A 162 17.90 50.98 31.32
N GLU A 163 18.35 51.93 32.13
CA GLU A 163 19.41 52.88 31.76
C GLU A 163 20.71 52.19 31.38
N ASP A 164 21.16 51.23 32.18
CA ASP A 164 22.38 50.46 31.94
C ASP A 164 22.27 49.56 30.71
N GLU A 165 21.17 48.81 30.57
CA GLU A 165 20.99 47.84 29.47
C GLU A 165 20.91 48.54 28.11
N TYR A 166 20.18 49.66 28.02
CA TYR A 166 20.00 50.40 26.78
C TYR A 166 21.00 51.56 26.61
N PHE A 167 21.98 51.69 27.50
CA PHE A 167 23.01 52.75 27.49
C PHE A 167 22.43 54.17 27.38
N LEU A 168 21.39 54.44 28.19
CA LEU A 168 20.64 55.71 28.16
C LEU A 168 21.40 56.86 28.84
N ASP A 169 22.45 56.55 29.61
CA ASP A 169 23.34 57.50 30.27
C ASP A 169 24.08 58.42 29.29
N LYS A 170 24.24 57.96 28.05
CA LYS A 170 24.94 58.66 26.96
C LYS A 170 24.00 59.38 26.00
N ASP A 171 22.69 59.26 26.23
CA ASP A 171 21.67 59.88 25.39
C ASP A 171 21.24 61.23 25.97
N ILE A 172 20.67 62.09 25.12
CA ILE A 172 20.03 63.31 25.58
C ILE A 172 18.90 63.00 26.56
N ARG A 173 18.85 63.77 27.65
CA ARG A 173 17.96 63.52 28.80
C ARG A 173 16.49 63.32 28.42
N GLU A 174 16.01 64.13 27.48
CA GLU A 174 14.63 64.09 26.99
C GLU A 174 14.27 62.75 26.31
N TYR A 175 15.23 62.14 25.60
CA TYR A 175 15.08 60.80 25.03
C TYR A 175 15.08 59.74 26.13
N SER A 176 16.03 59.78 27.06
CA SER A 176 16.18 58.78 28.12
C SER A 176 14.98 58.73 29.06
N GLU A 177 14.46 59.89 29.49
CA GLU A 177 13.29 59.98 30.37
C GLU A 177 12.03 59.41 29.69
N ASN A 178 11.81 59.74 28.41
CA ASN A 178 10.65 59.25 27.67
C ASN A 178 10.78 57.77 27.27
N PHE A 179 12.00 57.27 27.05
CA PHE A 179 12.27 55.86 26.86
C PHE A 179 11.85 55.03 28.06
N ILE A 180 12.30 55.39 29.26
CA ILE A 180 11.95 54.67 30.49
C ILE A 180 10.43 54.70 30.72
N LYS A 181 9.79 55.85 30.47
CA LYS A 181 8.34 56.00 30.56
C LYS A 181 7.61 55.06 29.60
N GLY A 182 7.93 55.13 28.31
CA GLY A 182 7.32 54.28 27.29
C GLY A 182 7.51 52.81 27.57
N TYR A 183 8.71 52.43 28.02
CA TYR A 183 9.07 51.07 28.39
C TYR A 183 8.16 50.49 29.47
N LYS A 184 8.00 51.20 30.59
CA LYS A 184 7.18 50.71 31.69
C LYS A 184 5.70 50.61 31.35
N GLU A 185 5.17 51.61 30.64
CA GLU A 185 3.76 51.64 30.21
C GLU A 185 3.44 50.43 29.34
N ALA A 186 4.23 50.23 28.29
CA ALA A 186 4.10 49.12 27.35
C ALA A 186 4.30 47.74 27.99
N TYR A 187 5.26 47.62 28.91
CA TYR A 187 5.57 46.35 29.55
C TYR A 187 4.40 45.84 30.39
N GLU A 188 3.74 46.69 31.17
CA GLU A 188 2.60 46.27 32.00
C GLU A 188 1.44 45.76 31.14
N GLU A 189 1.13 46.49 30.07
CA GLU A 189 0.04 46.16 29.14
C GLU A 189 0.30 44.84 28.42
N SER A 190 1.46 44.72 27.77
CA SER A 190 1.86 43.53 27.02
C SER A 190 2.02 42.29 27.91
N TYR A 191 2.57 42.42 29.13
CA TYR A 191 2.64 41.33 30.11
C TYR A 191 1.25 40.78 30.43
N THR A 192 0.34 41.69 30.78
CA THR A 192 -1.01 41.32 31.21
C THR A 192 -1.78 40.67 30.07
N TYR A 193 -1.61 41.18 28.86
CA TYR A 193 -2.21 40.64 27.64
C TYR A 193 -1.68 39.24 27.32
N ALA A 194 -0.36 39.08 27.27
CA ALA A 194 0.29 37.82 26.91
C ALA A 194 -0.01 36.68 27.90
N TYR A 195 -0.03 37.00 29.20
CA TYR A 195 -0.42 36.04 30.24
C TYR A 195 -1.85 35.53 30.02
N ARG A 196 -2.80 36.42 29.69
CA ARG A 196 -4.22 36.07 29.50
C ARG A 196 -4.44 35.26 28.21
N ILE A 197 -3.81 35.66 27.11
CA ILE A 197 -3.94 34.95 25.82
C ILE A 197 -3.31 33.56 25.89
N SER A 198 -2.20 33.38 26.60
CA SER A 198 -1.56 32.07 26.75
C SER A 198 -2.47 31.03 27.43
N ASN A 199 -3.36 31.48 28.34
CA ASN A 199 -4.36 30.60 28.95
C ASN A 199 -5.42 30.13 27.94
N ILE A 200 -5.90 31.06 27.12
CA ILE A 200 -6.92 30.79 26.10
C ILE A 200 -6.36 29.87 25.00
N ASP A 201 -5.11 30.07 24.60
CA ASP A 201 -4.46 29.24 23.59
C ASP A 201 -4.20 27.80 24.06
N ASN A 202 -3.85 27.59 25.33
CA ASN A 202 -3.66 26.25 25.89
C ASN A 202 -4.99 25.47 25.95
N GLU A 203 -6.06 26.10 26.47
CA GLU A 203 -7.41 25.52 26.49
C GLU A 203 -7.88 25.16 25.07
N ARG A 204 -7.61 26.03 24.09
CA ARG A 204 -7.92 25.77 22.67
C ARG A 204 -7.14 24.59 22.11
N LEU A 205 -5.83 24.55 22.30
CA LEU A 205 -4.97 23.46 21.79
C LEU A 205 -5.35 22.11 22.40
N THR A 206 -5.59 22.07 23.71
CA THR A 206 -6.04 20.87 24.42
C THR A 206 -7.37 20.37 23.85
N ARG A 207 -8.33 21.27 23.61
CA ARG A 207 -9.61 20.92 22.99
C ARG A 207 -9.47 20.46 21.54
N GLU A 208 -8.68 21.12 20.72
CA GLU A 208 -8.44 20.75 19.31
C GLU A 208 -7.78 19.37 19.19
N ARG A 209 -6.83 19.06 20.09
CA ARG A 209 -6.23 17.72 20.20
C ARG A 209 -7.28 16.67 20.54
N GLY A 210 -8.13 16.97 21.52
CA GLY A 210 -9.26 16.13 21.88
C GLY A 210 -10.14 15.84 20.66
N ILE A 211 -10.56 16.88 19.93
CA ILE A 211 -11.40 16.75 18.72
C ILE A 211 -10.75 15.84 17.68
N SER A 212 -9.47 16.08 17.35
CA SER A 212 -8.77 15.30 16.34
C SER A 212 -8.67 13.82 16.72
N GLN A 213 -8.22 13.51 17.94
CA GLN A 213 -8.05 12.13 18.39
C GLN A 213 -9.40 11.42 18.57
N GLY A 214 -10.38 12.12 19.17
CA GLY A 214 -11.75 11.65 19.29
C GLY A 214 -12.33 11.28 17.93
N LYS A 215 -12.15 12.14 16.91
CA LYS A 215 -12.63 11.89 15.55
C LYS A 215 -12.02 10.64 14.92
N GLU A 216 -10.71 10.43 15.07
CA GLU A 216 -10.05 9.24 14.52
C GLU A 216 -10.61 7.94 15.12
N VAL A 217 -10.72 7.86 16.45
CA VAL A 217 -11.23 6.64 17.10
C VAL A 217 -12.74 6.48 16.92
N GLY A 218 -13.47 7.60 16.90
CA GLY A 218 -14.89 7.66 16.60
C GLY A 218 -15.17 7.04 15.24
N LYS A 219 -14.40 7.41 14.21
CA LYS A 219 -14.53 6.87 12.85
C LYS A 219 -14.41 5.35 12.81
N LYS A 220 -13.34 4.79 13.41
CA LYS A 220 -13.14 3.33 13.49
C LYS A 220 -14.30 2.63 14.20
N MET A 221 -14.79 3.21 15.29
CA MET A 221 -15.95 2.66 16.01
C MET A 221 -17.23 2.75 15.19
N GLY A 222 -17.47 3.87 14.53
CA GLY A 222 -18.60 4.06 13.62
C GLY A 222 -18.61 3.01 12.51
N GLU A 223 -17.48 2.79 11.84
CA GLU A 223 -17.34 1.77 10.79
C GLU A 223 -17.70 0.36 11.28
N PHE A 224 -17.25 0.01 12.49
CA PHE A 224 -17.55 -1.28 13.11
C PHE A 224 -19.06 -1.45 13.35
N TYR A 225 -19.72 -0.46 13.96
CA TYR A 225 -21.16 -0.52 14.22
C TYR A 225 -21.99 -0.45 12.94
N GLY A 226 -21.56 0.32 11.93
CA GLY A 226 -22.21 0.40 10.63
C GLY A 226 -22.25 -0.97 9.94
N LYS A 227 -21.15 -1.74 10.03
CA LYS A 227 -21.08 -3.11 9.52
C LYS A 227 -21.98 -4.06 10.29
N ILE A 228 -21.99 -4.00 11.63
CA ILE A 228 -22.85 -4.87 12.46
C ILE A 228 -24.31 -4.63 12.13
N ASP A 229 -24.77 -3.39 12.18
CA ASP A 229 -26.18 -3.08 11.95
C ASP A 229 -26.62 -3.45 10.52
N TYR A 230 -25.73 -3.32 9.54
CA TYR A 230 -25.97 -3.84 8.19
C TYR A 230 -26.12 -5.37 8.17
N THR A 231 -25.20 -6.11 8.79
CA THR A 231 -25.28 -7.59 8.84
C THR A 231 -26.50 -8.12 9.59
N GLU A 232 -27.03 -7.33 10.52
CA GLU A 232 -28.24 -7.65 11.29
C GLU A 232 -29.53 -7.16 10.61
N ASN A 233 -29.46 -6.68 9.35
CA ASN A 233 -30.59 -6.14 8.59
C ASN A 233 -31.33 -4.98 9.29
N LYS A 234 -30.62 -4.16 10.06
CA LYS A 234 -31.21 -2.95 10.67
C LYS A 234 -31.12 -1.78 9.72
N ILE A 235 -31.99 -0.78 9.93
CA ILE A 235 -31.92 0.49 9.19
C ILE A 235 -30.69 1.31 9.61
N ASN A 236 -30.17 2.10 8.66
CA ASN A 236 -29.07 3.04 8.87
C ASN A 236 -29.46 4.10 9.91
N ASP A 237 -29.04 3.90 11.15
CA ASP A 237 -29.34 4.78 12.26
C ASP A 237 -28.14 4.82 13.22
N TRP A 238 -27.17 5.67 12.88
CA TRP A 238 -25.98 5.87 13.69
C TRP A 238 -26.28 6.38 15.10
N LYS A 239 -27.42 7.08 15.31
CA LYS A 239 -27.78 7.61 16.65
C LYS A 239 -28.14 6.48 17.60
N ARG A 240 -28.84 5.45 17.10
CA ARG A 240 -29.13 4.24 17.88
C ARG A 240 -27.85 3.49 18.28
N ALA A 241 -26.87 3.46 17.38
CA ALA A 241 -25.62 2.71 17.59
C ALA A 241 -24.56 3.50 18.39
N LEU A 242 -24.73 4.82 18.54
CA LEU A 242 -23.78 5.68 19.22
C LEU A 242 -23.77 5.37 20.73
N PRO A 243 -22.60 5.04 21.32
CA PRO A 243 -22.47 4.89 22.78
C PRO A 243 -22.71 6.22 23.52
N SER A 244 -23.16 6.13 24.77
CA SER A 244 -23.29 7.29 25.66
C SER A 244 -21.93 7.91 26.01
N ASP A 245 -21.94 9.17 26.42
CA ASP A 245 -20.71 9.90 26.78
C ASP A 245 -19.96 9.22 27.94
N GLU A 246 -20.69 8.65 28.90
CA GLU A 246 -20.12 7.89 30.01
C GLU A 246 -19.41 6.61 29.54
N GLU A 247 -20.02 5.87 28.62
CA GLU A 247 -19.39 4.68 28.02
C GLU A 247 -18.14 5.05 27.21
N ILE A 248 -18.15 6.17 26.50
CA ILE A 248 -16.98 6.66 25.74
C ILE A 248 -15.86 7.03 26.73
N ILE A 249 -16.16 7.81 27.78
CA ILE A 249 -15.17 8.21 28.80
C ILE A 249 -14.54 6.99 29.48
N ILE A 250 -15.35 6.00 29.86
CA ILE A 250 -14.87 4.77 30.49
C ILE A 250 -14.00 3.97 29.52
N LYS A 251 -14.46 3.77 28.29
CA LYS A 251 -13.78 2.94 27.28
C LYS A 251 -12.41 3.48 26.89
N PHE A 252 -12.27 4.80 26.81
CA PHE A 252 -11.00 5.46 26.45
C PHE A 252 -10.24 6.00 27.66
N HIS A 253 -10.65 5.63 28.89
CA HIS A 253 -9.99 6.00 30.14
C HIS A 253 -9.77 7.52 30.31
N LEU A 254 -10.73 8.33 29.85
CA LEU A 254 -10.60 9.79 29.81
C LEU A 254 -10.80 10.47 31.17
N SER A 255 -11.15 9.73 32.23
CA SER A 255 -11.48 10.29 33.54
C SER A 255 -10.32 11.00 34.25
N LYS A 256 -9.09 10.84 33.76
CA LYS A 256 -7.89 11.51 34.27
C LYS A 256 -7.43 12.69 33.41
N GLU A 257 -8.12 12.97 32.30
CA GLU A 257 -7.76 14.03 31.37
C GLU A 257 -8.36 15.38 31.78
N GLU A 258 -7.87 16.45 31.16
CA GLU A 258 -8.41 17.80 31.33
C GLU A 258 -9.83 17.92 30.75
N THR A 259 -10.69 18.73 31.39
CA THR A 259 -12.09 18.88 30.99
C THR A 259 -12.24 19.30 29.53
N ASP A 260 -11.41 20.22 29.04
CA ASP A 260 -11.44 20.68 27.64
C ASP A 260 -11.01 19.61 26.65
N TYR A 261 -10.05 18.76 27.04
CA TYR A 261 -9.66 17.60 26.25
C TYR A 261 -10.82 16.61 26.15
N ILE A 262 -11.48 16.29 27.28
CA ILE A 262 -12.62 15.37 27.33
C ILE A 262 -13.77 15.89 26.46
N MET A 263 -14.11 17.19 26.58
CA MET A 263 -15.16 17.80 25.76
C MET A 263 -14.80 17.75 24.27
N GLY A 264 -13.57 18.12 23.91
CA GLY A 264 -13.07 18.02 22.54
C GLY A 264 -13.15 16.60 22.01
N PHE A 265 -12.70 15.62 22.79
CA PHE A 265 -12.71 14.21 22.45
C PHE A 265 -14.12 13.67 22.21
N LEU A 266 -15.08 13.99 23.08
CA LEU A 266 -16.47 13.56 22.91
C LEU A 266 -17.11 14.14 21.64
N VAL A 267 -16.85 15.41 21.34
CA VAL A 267 -17.33 16.07 20.12
C VAL A 267 -16.72 15.41 18.88
N GLY A 268 -15.40 15.26 18.86
CA GLY A 268 -14.68 14.58 17.79
C GLY A 268 -15.18 13.17 17.59
N TYR A 269 -15.32 12.40 18.68
CA TYR A 269 -15.80 11.02 18.65
C TYR A 269 -17.16 10.89 17.99
N LYS A 270 -18.14 11.72 18.38
CA LYS A 270 -19.49 11.69 17.79
C LYS A 270 -19.48 12.01 16.30
N ASP A 271 -18.67 12.98 15.89
CA ASP A 271 -18.52 13.36 14.48
C ASP A 271 -17.89 12.23 13.66
N GLY A 272 -16.74 11.71 14.13
CA GLY A 272 -16.07 10.58 13.51
C GLY A 272 -16.96 9.34 13.46
N PHE A 273 -17.66 9.03 14.55
CA PHE A 273 -18.57 7.87 14.62
C PHE A 273 -19.69 7.96 13.58
N ARG A 274 -20.33 9.12 13.46
CA ARG A 274 -21.35 9.35 12.44
C ARG A 274 -20.77 9.16 11.03
N GLU A 275 -19.61 9.75 10.76
CA GLU A 275 -18.91 9.66 9.47
C GLU A 275 -18.61 8.20 9.11
N GLY A 276 -17.88 7.49 9.96
CA GLY A 276 -17.49 6.09 9.75
C GLY A 276 -18.68 5.14 9.67
N TYR A 277 -19.72 5.35 10.47
CA TYR A 277 -20.95 4.54 10.41
C TYR A 277 -21.65 4.68 9.07
N ILE A 278 -21.89 5.92 8.64
CA ILE A 278 -22.61 6.20 7.39
C ILE A 278 -21.81 5.65 6.20
N GLU A 279 -20.50 5.92 6.16
CA GLU A 279 -19.61 5.42 5.10
C GLU A 279 -19.62 3.89 5.03
N ALA A 280 -19.44 3.19 6.16
CA ALA A 280 -19.40 1.73 6.17
C ALA A 280 -20.75 1.09 5.82
N PHE A 281 -21.86 1.65 6.31
CA PHE A 281 -23.20 1.15 6.01
C PHE A 281 -23.55 1.36 4.53
N GLN A 282 -23.22 2.53 3.96
CA GLN A 282 -23.44 2.81 2.54
C GLN A 282 -22.51 2.01 1.63
N SER A 283 -21.23 1.85 2.01
CA SER A 283 -20.29 0.99 1.30
C SER A 283 -20.80 -0.46 1.27
N SER A 284 -21.30 -0.98 2.40
CA SER A 284 -21.86 -2.33 2.45
C SER A 284 -23.11 -2.47 1.57
N ASN A 285 -23.96 -1.43 1.49
CA ASN A 285 -25.06 -1.38 0.53
C ASN A 285 -24.59 -1.33 -0.94
N MET A 286 -23.52 -0.59 -1.26
CA MET A 286 -22.96 -0.53 -2.61
C MET A 286 -22.27 -1.83 -3.01
N ASP A 287 -21.54 -2.46 -2.09
CA ASP A 287 -20.98 -3.80 -2.30
C ASP A 287 -22.10 -4.80 -2.61
N MET A 288 -23.23 -4.72 -1.91
CA MET A 288 -24.42 -5.53 -2.19
C MET A 288 -25.11 -5.17 -3.52
N ALA A 289 -25.07 -3.90 -3.92
CA ALA A 289 -25.61 -3.45 -5.21
C ALA A 289 -24.74 -3.94 -6.38
N ASP A 290 -23.41 -3.85 -6.27
CA ASP A 290 -22.46 -4.43 -7.24
C ASP A 290 -22.54 -5.96 -7.27
N GLU A 291 -22.81 -6.60 -6.13
CA GLU A 291 -23.12 -8.03 -6.03
C GLU A 291 -24.41 -8.40 -6.75
N ASN A 292 -25.48 -7.62 -6.58
CA ASN A 292 -26.77 -7.87 -7.23
C ASN A 292 -26.78 -7.55 -8.73
N ILE A 293 -25.92 -6.64 -9.20
CA ILE A 293 -25.83 -6.26 -10.63
C ILE A 293 -24.91 -7.22 -11.39
N ASN A 294 -23.84 -7.73 -10.77
CA ASN A 294 -22.81 -8.49 -11.49
C ASN A 294 -22.77 -9.99 -11.18
N TYR A 295 -23.37 -10.46 -10.09
CA TYR A 295 -23.31 -11.87 -9.69
C TYR A 295 -24.68 -12.54 -9.64
N ILE A 296 -24.75 -13.72 -10.23
CA ILE A 296 -25.92 -14.59 -10.26
C ILE A 296 -25.78 -15.61 -9.13
N LYS A 297 -26.75 -15.58 -8.21
CA LYS A 297 -26.91 -16.58 -7.16
C LYS A 297 -27.28 -17.94 -7.76
N ILE A 298 -26.60 -18.98 -7.29
CA ILE A 298 -26.86 -20.39 -7.62
C ILE A 298 -27.02 -21.17 -6.33
N GLY A 299 -28.17 -21.80 -6.15
CA GLY A 299 -28.42 -22.75 -5.06
C GLY A 299 -28.30 -24.20 -5.52
N MET A 300 -28.93 -25.09 -4.75
CA MET A 300 -28.91 -26.54 -5.01
C MET A 300 -29.66 -26.96 -6.27
N GLU A 301 -30.55 -26.12 -6.78
CA GLU A 301 -31.31 -26.34 -8.00
C GLU A 301 -30.43 -26.34 -9.26
N GLY A 302 -29.23 -25.74 -9.20
CA GLY A 302 -28.40 -25.53 -10.38
C GLY A 302 -29.02 -24.52 -11.35
N LYS A 303 -28.23 -24.07 -12.33
CA LYS A 303 -28.66 -23.01 -13.25
C LYS A 303 -27.83 -23.02 -14.52
N ASN A 304 -28.46 -22.64 -15.64
CA ASN A 304 -27.73 -22.22 -16.83
C ASN A 304 -27.53 -20.71 -16.76
N ILE A 305 -26.29 -20.28 -16.72
CA ILE A 305 -25.90 -18.87 -16.76
C ILE A 305 -25.40 -18.57 -18.15
N THR A 306 -25.96 -17.54 -18.78
CA THR A 306 -25.54 -17.10 -20.10
C THR A 306 -24.94 -15.70 -20.00
N SER A 307 -23.89 -15.42 -20.77
CA SER A 307 -23.36 -14.07 -20.94
C SER A 307 -24.40 -13.12 -21.54
N LEU A 308 -24.22 -11.81 -21.34
CA LEU A 308 -25.14 -10.77 -21.81
C LEU A 308 -25.37 -10.82 -23.33
N ASP A 309 -24.33 -11.15 -24.10
CA ASP A 309 -24.36 -11.31 -25.56
C ASP A 309 -24.88 -12.68 -26.03
N GLN A 310 -25.26 -13.55 -25.09
CA GLN A 310 -25.79 -14.90 -25.35
C GLN A 310 -24.83 -15.84 -26.09
N ASN A 311 -23.52 -15.58 -26.05
CA ASN A 311 -22.53 -16.40 -26.74
C ASN A 311 -21.91 -17.47 -25.85
N LEU A 312 -21.78 -17.22 -24.54
CA LEU A 312 -21.25 -18.15 -23.57
C LEU A 312 -22.36 -18.63 -22.64
N THR A 313 -22.47 -19.95 -22.44
CA THR A 313 -23.34 -20.55 -21.43
C THR A 313 -22.54 -21.45 -20.50
N LEU A 314 -22.73 -21.25 -19.20
CA LEU A 314 -22.23 -22.07 -18.10
C LEU A 314 -23.42 -22.86 -17.52
N ALA A 315 -23.46 -24.16 -17.76
CA ALA A 315 -24.54 -25.05 -17.31
C ALA A 315 -24.13 -25.81 -16.04
N ILE A 316 -24.79 -25.48 -14.94
CA ILE A 316 -24.54 -26.04 -13.61
C ILE A 316 -25.72 -26.93 -13.23
N LYS A 317 -25.43 -28.23 -13.04
CA LYS A 317 -26.47 -29.23 -12.76
C LYS A 317 -27.02 -29.10 -11.32
N PRO A 318 -28.25 -29.53 -11.06
CA PRO A 318 -28.77 -29.65 -9.70
C PRO A 318 -27.85 -30.49 -8.80
N GLY A 319 -27.66 -30.04 -7.56
CA GLY A 319 -26.77 -30.66 -6.56
C GLY A 319 -25.28 -30.48 -6.83
N SER A 320 -24.89 -29.53 -7.69
CA SER A 320 -23.48 -29.13 -7.85
C SER A 320 -22.98 -28.31 -6.65
N PHE A 321 -23.88 -27.55 -6.02
CA PHE A 321 -23.66 -26.76 -4.80
C PHE A 321 -24.70 -27.11 -3.74
N TYR A 322 -24.32 -27.06 -2.46
CA TYR A 322 -25.24 -27.19 -1.32
C TYR A 322 -25.35 -25.91 -0.50
N LYS A 323 -24.56 -24.89 -0.86
CA LYS A 323 -24.63 -23.55 -0.31
C LYS A 323 -24.74 -22.58 -1.47
N ASP A 324 -25.41 -21.47 -1.21
CA ASP A 324 -25.53 -20.39 -2.18
C ASP A 324 -24.15 -19.94 -2.66
N THR A 325 -23.93 -20.01 -3.97
CA THR A 325 -22.67 -19.63 -4.62
C THR A 325 -22.95 -18.58 -5.68
N PHE A 326 -22.10 -17.57 -5.78
CA PHE A 326 -22.35 -16.39 -6.62
C PHE A 326 -21.37 -16.36 -7.80
N PHE A 327 -21.90 -16.23 -9.01
CA PHE A 327 -21.14 -16.31 -10.26
C PHE A 327 -21.28 -15.05 -11.10
N SER A 328 -20.19 -14.57 -11.69
CA SER A 328 -20.22 -13.49 -12.68
C SER A 328 -19.59 -13.94 -13.98
N ILE A 329 -20.17 -13.56 -15.11
CA ILE A 329 -19.57 -13.73 -16.45
C ILE A 329 -19.39 -12.34 -17.05
N GLN A 330 -18.13 -11.93 -17.27
CA GLN A 330 -17.77 -10.62 -17.81
C GLN A 330 -17.01 -10.79 -19.13
N LYS A 331 -17.43 -10.07 -20.17
CA LYS A 331 -16.63 -9.94 -21.40
C LYS A 331 -15.39 -9.09 -21.12
N LYS A 332 -14.24 -9.47 -21.68
CA LYS A 332 -12.97 -8.74 -21.57
C LYS A 332 -12.51 -8.24 -22.93
N ASP A 333 -12.08 -6.99 -22.97
CA ASP A 333 -11.56 -6.35 -24.19
C ASP A 333 -10.04 -6.52 -24.38
N PHE A 334 -9.36 -7.21 -23.46
CA PHE A 334 -7.89 -7.30 -23.46
C PHE A 334 -7.38 -8.56 -24.15
N PHE A 335 -6.73 -8.38 -25.32
CA PHE A 335 -5.81 -9.38 -25.90
C PHE A 335 -4.38 -8.93 -25.59
N SER A 336 -3.65 -9.67 -24.73
CA SER A 336 -2.20 -9.48 -24.63
C SER A 336 -1.56 -9.94 -25.94
N ASN A 337 -0.99 -9.00 -26.69
CA ASN A 337 -0.51 -9.17 -28.07
C ASN A 337 0.64 -10.17 -28.29
N ASN A 338 1.17 -10.84 -27.25
CA ASN A 338 2.44 -11.58 -27.38
C ASN A 338 2.34 -13.06 -27.80
N TYR A 339 1.16 -13.58 -28.14
CA TYR A 339 1.01 -14.98 -28.58
C TYR A 339 0.22 -15.18 -29.90
N ASN A 340 -0.06 -14.09 -30.62
CA ASN A 340 -0.85 -14.06 -31.87
C ASN A 340 -0.28 -14.88 -33.05
N GLN A 341 0.80 -15.65 -32.88
CA GLN A 341 1.37 -16.46 -33.98
C GLN A 341 0.89 -17.91 -34.03
N LEU A 342 0.24 -18.45 -32.98
CA LEU A 342 -0.14 -19.88 -32.92
C LEU A 342 -1.64 -20.15 -32.99
N TYR A 343 -2.48 -19.17 -32.65
CA TYR A 343 -3.93 -19.35 -32.55
C TYR A 343 -4.69 -18.20 -33.18
N GLU A 344 -5.76 -18.50 -33.90
CA GLU A 344 -6.72 -17.50 -34.37
C GLU A 344 -7.87 -17.37 -33.35
N LYS A 345 -8.15 -16.14 -32.91
CA LYS A 345 -9.24 -15.86 -31.96
C LYS A 345 -10.59 -15.87 -32.68
N VAL A 346 -11.53 -16.70 -32.21
CA VAL A 346 -12.88 -16.79 -32.82
C VAL A 346 -13.94 -16.07 -32.00
N THR A 347 -13.87 -16.16 -30.67
CA THR A 347 -14.84 -15.49 -29.79
C THR A 347 -14.19 -14.34 -29.02
N ASP A 348 -15.03 -13.56 -28.36
CA ASP A 348 -14.56 -12.71 -27.27
C ASP A 348 -13.99 -13.55 -26.12
N ILE A 349 -13.24 -12.87 -25.25
CA ILE A 349 -12.71 -13.45 -24.01
C ILE A 349 -13.72 -13.20 -22.90
N TYR A 350 -13.99 -14.23 -22.10
CA TYR A 350 -14.89 -14.15 -20.97
C TYR A 350 -14.16 -14.51 -19.67
N GLU A 351 -14.28 -13.65 -18.67
CA GLU A 351 -13.86 -13.92 -17.31
C GLU A 351 -15.06 -14.43 -16.51
N ILE A 352 -14.92 -15.62 -15.93
CA ILE A 352 -15.89 -16.19 -15.02
C ILE A 352 -15.35 -16.06 -13.60
N LYS A 353 -16.02 -15.27 -12.76
CA LYS A 353 -15.67 -15.08 -11.34
C LYS A 353 -16.64 -15.84 -10.46
N ILE A 354 -16.11 -16.35 -9.35
CA ILE A 354 -16.90 -17.00 -8.31
C ILE A 354 -16.61 -16.29 -7.01
N LYS A 355 -17.66 -15.89 -6.30
CA LYS A 355 -17.57 -15.32 -4.96
C LYS A 355 -18.14 -16.34 -3.97
N ASN A 356 -17.32 -16.74 -3.01
CA ASN A 356 -17.73 -17.58 -1.89
C ASN A 356 -17.19 -16.98 -0.59
N ASN A 357 -17.99 -16.98 0.48
CA ASN A 357 -17.61 -16.42 1.79
C ASN A 357 -16.67 -17.35 2.59
N LEU A 358 -16.41 -18.54 2.07
CA LEU A 358 -15.49 -19.52 2.62
C LEU A 358 -14.30 -19.62 1.67
N ASN A 359 -13.07 -19.66 2.20
CA ASN A 359 -11.81 -19.76 1.45
C ASN A 359 -11.67 -21.05 0.60
N TYR A 360 -12.76 -21.76 0.30
CA TYR A 360 -12.81 -22.93 -0.57
C TYR A 360 -14.17 -23.03 -1.28
N ILE A 361 -14.16 -23.43 -2.55
CA ILE A 361 -15.36 -23.79 -3.33
C ILE A 361 -15.44 -25.31 -3.33
N GLU A 362 -16.53 -25.87 -2.83
CA GLU A 362 -16.75 -27.32 -2.86
C GLU A 362 -17.77 -27.67 -3.94
N LEU A 363 -17.31 -27.64 -5.19
CA LEU A 363 -18.11 -28.09 -6.32
C LEU A 363 -18.23 -29.62 -6.25
N LYS A 364 -19.45 -30.16 -6.29
CA LYS A 364 -19.71 -31.61 -6.17
C LYS A 364 -19.86 -32.34 -7.50
N LYS A 365 -20.12 -31.59 -8.57
CA LYS A 365 -20.38 -32.14 -9.91
C LYS A 365 -19.67 -31.28 -10.96
N PRO A 366 -19.23 -31.87 -12.09
CA PRO A 366 -18.61 -31.12 -13.15
C PRO A 366 -19.58 -30.10 -13.77
N ILE A 367 -19.03 -29.01 -14.28
CA ILE A 367 -19.77 -27.93 -14.93
C ILE A 367 -19.53 -28.00 -16.44
N SER A 368 -20.57 -27.73 -17.22
CA SER A 368 -20.46 -27.66 -18.68
C SER A 368 -20.32 -26.21 -19.11
N LEU A 369 -19.28 -25.90 -19.89
CA LEU A 369 -19.05 -24.59 -20.49
C LEU A 369 -19.21 -24.70 -22.00
N SER A 370 -20.07 -23.87 -22.59
CA SER A 370 -20.40 -23.93 -24.01
C SER A 370 -20.41 -22.55 -24.66
N PHE A 371 -19.91 -22.47 -25.89
CA PHE A 371 -19.93 -21.27 -26.72
C PHE A 371 -20.68 -21.54 -28.01
N LYS A 372 -21.42 -20.54 -28.52
CA LYS A 372 -21.84 -20.54 -29.93
C LYS A 372 -20.60 -20.57 -30.81
N TYR A 373 -20.56 -21.48 -31.78
CA TYR A 373 -19.39 -21.71 -32.61
C TYR A 373 -19.77 -22.22 -34.00
N TYR A 374 -19.23 -21.58 -35.03
CA TYR A 374 -19.50 -21.85 -36.44
C TYR A 374 -18.22 -22.05 -37.27
N GLY A 375 -17.09 -22.31 -36.59
CA GLY A 375 -15.78 -22.49 -37.21
C GLY A 375 -15.44 -23.98 -37.49
N PRO A 376 -14.19 -24.26 -37.90
CA PRO A 376 -13.71 -25.61 -38.21
C PRO A 376 -13.54 -26.52 -36.98
N GLU A 377 -13.37 -27.83 -37.20
CA GLU A 377 -13.09 -28.82 -36.13
C GLU A 377 -11.78 -28.57 -35.37
N THR A 378 -10.89 -27.73 -35.91
CA THR A 378 -9.68 -27.25 -35.24
C THR A 378 -9.96 -26.24 -34.12
N GLY A 379 -11.22 -25.83 -33.94
CA GLY A 379 -11.68 -25.03 -32.80
C GLY A 379 -11.45 -25.71 -31.45
N GLY A 380 -11.25 -24.91 -30.41
CA GLY A 380 -11.08 -25.41 -29.04
C GLY A 380 -11.45 -24.36 -28.01
N ILE A 381 -11.97 -24.80 -26.87
CA ILE A 381 -12.10 -23.94 -25.69
C ILE A 381 -10.77 -23.97 -24.95
N TYR A 382 -10.28 -22.79 -24.58
CA TYR A 382 -9.04 -22.61 -23.84
C TYR A 382 -9.30 -21.84 -22.56
N LYS A 383 -8.57 -22.20 -21.50
CA LYS A 383 -8.48 -21.46 -20.24
C LYS A 383 -7.12 -20.75 -20.16
N LEU A 384 -7.09 -19.49 -19.76
CA LEU A 384 -5.84 -18.78 -19.51
C LEU A 384 -5.28 -19.19 -18.14
N VAL A 385 -4.07 -19.76 -18.12
CA VAL A 385 -3.33 -20.16 -16.91
C VAL A 385 -1.89 -19.67 -17.06
N ASP A 386 -1.38 -18.91 -16.09
CA ASP A 386 -0.02 -18.32 -16.12
C ASP A 386 0.34 -17.64 -17.44
N ASN A 387 -0.59 -16.81 -17.96
CA ASN A 387 -0.50 -16.14 -19.25
C ASN A 387 -0.36 -17.06 -20.47
N LYS A 388 -0.78 -18.33 -20.36
CA LYS A 388 -0.81 -19.30 -21.46
C LYS A 388 -2.21 -19.84 -21.67
N TRP A 389 -2.61 -19.99 -22.92
CA TRP A 389 -3.87 -20.62 -23.29
C TRP A 389 -3.74 -22.14 -23.19
N MET A 390 -4.41 -22.71 -22.19
CA MET A 390 -4.45 -24.14 -21.93
C MET A 390 -5.71 -24.73 -22.54
N TYR A 391 -5.53 -25.58 -23.55
CA TYR A 391 -6.65 -26.24 -24.21
C TYR A 391 -7.42 -27.14 -23.24
N LEU A 392 -8.75 -27.06 -23.29
CA LEU A 392 -9.68 -27.97 -22.62
C LEU A 392 -10.34 -28.85 -23.67
N TYR A 393 -10.40 -30.17 -23.43
CA TYR A 393 -11.06 -31.08 -24.36
C TYR A 393 -12.47 -30.58 -24.69
N SER A 394 -12.72 -30.39 -25.98
CA SER A 394 -13.89 -29.68 -26.49
C SER A 394 -14.59 -30.53 -27.54
N THR A 395 -15.92 -30.52 -27.50
CA THR A 395 -16.78 -31.21 -28.46
C THR A 395 -17.56 -30.17 -29.26
N ILE A 396 -17.53 -30.27 -30.58
CA ILE A 396 -18.28 -29.40 -31.47
C ILE A 396 -19.53 -30.16 -31.93
N LYS A 397 -20.71 -29.60 -31.65
CA LYS A 397 -21.99 -30.18 -32.07
C LYS A 397 -23.04 -29.08 -32.19
N ASN A 398 -23.84 -29.13 -33.27
CA ASN A 398 -24.99 -28.24 -33.46
C ASN A 398 -24.66 -26.75 -33.23
N ASN A 399 -23.63 -26.24 -33.93
CA ASN A 399 -23.16 -24.84 -33.82
C ASN A 399 -22.74 -24.41 -32.41
N THR A 400 -22.36 -25.36 -31.57
CA THR A 400 -21.92 -25.12 -30.21
C THR A 400 -20.63 -25.90 -29.96
N ILE A 401 -19.63 -25.25 -29.38
CA ILE A 401 -18.45 -25.91 -28.84
C ILE A 401 -18.59 -26.00 -27.32
N THR A 402 -18.39 -27.19 -26.76
CA THR A 402 -18.63 -27.47 -25.34
C THR A 402 -17.46 -28.20 -24.69
N THR A 403 -17.10 -27.81 -23.47
CA THR A 403 -16.14 -28.52 -22.62
C THR A 403 -16.74 -28.82 -21.26
N ILE A 404 -16.25 -29.86 -20.60
CA ILE A 404 -16.63 -30.25 -19.25
C ILE A 404 -15.48 -29.91 -18.32
N ILE A 405 -15.74 -29.07 -17.31
CA ILE A 405 -14.76 -28.72 -16.30
C ILE A 405 -14.99 -29.62 -15.07
N PRO A 406 -13.99 -30.41 -14.65
CA PRO A 406 -14.10 -31.26 -13.47
C PRO A 406 -14.38 -30.46 -12.20
N ALA A 407 -15.02 -31.12 -11.25
CA ALA A 407 -15.42 -30.51 -9.99
C ALA A 407 -14.22 -30.00 -9.17
N SER A 408 -13.10 -30.75 -9.19
CA SER A 408 -11.84 -30.42 -8.51
C SER A 408 -11.10 -29.22 -9.10
N SER A 409 -11.36 -28.87 -10.36
CA SER A 409 -10.55 -27.93 -11.14
C SER A 409 -11.19 -26.56 -11.29
N TYR A 410 -12.42 -26.39 -10.81
CA TYR A 410 -13.21 -25.20 -11.08
C TYR A 410 -13.03 -24.12 -10.02
N ASN A 411 -12.30 -23.08 -10.39
CA ASN A 411 -12.04 -21.89 -9.58
C ASN A 411 -12.33 -20.59 -10.36
N GLY A 412 -13.21 -20.66 -11.36
CA GLY A 412 -13.43 -19.57 -12.30
C GLY A 412 -12.30 -19.51 -13.34
N GLY A 413 -12.01 -18.31 -13.82
CA GLY A 413 -10.91 -18.05 -14.75
C GLY A 413 -11.34 -17.41 -16.06
N ILE A 414 -10.39 -17.28 -16.98
CA ILE A 414 -10.58 -16.59 -18.26
C ILE A 414 -10.63 -17.63 -19.37
N TYR A 415 -11.66 -17.57 -20.21
CA TYR A 415 -11.95 -18.55 -21.25
C TYR A 415 -12.17 -17.88 -22.60
N ALA A 416 -11.79 -18.57 -23.67
CA ALA A 416 -12.04 -18.17 -25.05
C ALA A 416 -12.08 -19.39 -25.99
N VAL A 417 -12.69 -19.21 -27.15
CA VAL A 417 -12.59 -20.17 -28.26
C VAL A 417 -11.52 -19.71 -29.25
N LEU A 418 -10.55 -20.58 -29.51
CA LEU A 418 -9.43 -20.34 -30.41
C LEU A 418 -9.33 -21.48 -31.44
N ILE A 419 -8.81 -21.18 -32.63
CA ILE A 419 -8.47 -22.16 -33.68
C ILE A 419 -6.97 -22.46 -33.61
N ASP A 420 -6.62 -23.74 -33.56
CA ASP A 420 -5.24 -24.23 -33.71
C ASP A 420 -5.09 -24.89 -35.09
N GLU A 421 -4.60 -24.14 -36.07
CA GLU A 421 -4.39 -24.66 -37.44
C GLU A 421 -3.33 -25.77 -37.50
N ASN A 422 -2.45 -25.84 -36.51
CA ASN A 422 -1.37 -26.83 -36.42
C ASN A 422 -1.79 -28.07 -35.60
N TYR A 423 -3.08 -28.35 -35.52
CA TYR A 423 -3.64 -29.51 -34.82
C TYR A 423 -3.45 -30.80 -35.64
N PRO A 424 -2.66 -31.78 -35.17
CA PRO A 424 -2.55 -33.06 -35.85
C PRO A 424 -3.68 -33.99 -35.41
N GLU A 425 -4.53 -34.37 -36.36
CA GLU A 425 -5.53 -35.43 -36.15
C GLU A 425 -4.84 -36.81 -36.20
N LEU A 426 -4.94 -37.58 -35.11
CA LEU A 426 -4.29 -38.89 -34.98
C LEU A 426 -5.32 -40.02 -35.09
N LYS A 427 -5.05 -40.94 -36.03
CA LYS A 427 -6.02 -41.96 -36.47
C LYS A 427 -6.39 -42.97 -35.38
N ASP A 428 -5.47 -43.24 -34.46
CA ASP A 428 -5.57 -44.26 -33.41
C ASP A 428 -5.93 -43.69 -32.03
N VAL A 429 -6.20 -42.38 -31.94
CA VAL A 429 -6.55 -41.70 -30.69
C VAL A 429 -8.06 -41.53 -30.54
N TYR A 430 -8.77 -41.26 -31.63
CA TYR A 430 -10.22 -40.94 -31.60
C TYR A 430 -11.08 -42.01 -30.89
N ILE A 431 -10.76 -43.29 -31.07
CA ILE A 431 -11.48 -44.41 -30.45
C ILE A 431 -10.80 -44.95 -29.17
N ASN A 432 -9.69 -44.36 -28.74
CA ASN A 432 -8.97 -44.83 -27.57
C ASN A 432 -9.64 -44.32 -26.28
N TRP A 433 -9.59 -45.13 -25.23
CA TRP A 433 -10.19 -44.82 -23.93
C TRP A 433 -9.59 -43.56 -23.27
N ALA A 434 -8.32 -43.23 -23.58
CA ALA A 434 -7.64 -42.02 -23.14
C ALA A 434 -7.63 -40.91 -24.22
N GLY A 435 -8.52 -41.00 -25.22
CA GLY A 435 -8.52 -40.10 -26.38
C GLY A 435 -8.61 -38.63 -25.99
N GLU A 436 -9.47 -38.28 -25.04
CA GLU A 436 -9.68 -36.92 -24.56
C GLU A 436 -8.41 -36.32 -23.95
N GLU A 437 -7.72 -37.10 -23.12
CA GLU A 437 -6.50 -36.73 -22.42
C GLU A 437 -5.32 -36.61 -23.39
N ILE A 438 -5.21 -37.56 -24.32
CA ILE A 438 -4.19 -37.56 -25.38
C ILE A 438 -4.36 -36.34 -26.27
N TYR A 439 -5.57 -36.06 -26.76
CA TYR A 439 -5.82 -34.86 -27.56
C TYR A 439 -5.51 -33.58 -26.79
N SER A 440 -5.87 -33.55 -25.50
CA SER A 440 -5.55 -32.41 -24.66
C SER A 440 -4.05 -32.16 -24.58
N TYR A 441 -3.25 -33.21 -24.34
CA TYR A 441 -1.80 -33.09 -24.21
C TYR A 441 -1.09 -32.82 -25.54
N ILE A 442 -1.64 -33.28 -26.67
CA ILE A 442 -1.16 -32.92 -28.00
C ILE A 442 -1.36 -31.43 -28.26
N ARG A 443 -2.55 -30.90 -27.99
CA ARG A 443 -2.86 -29.47 -28.20
C ARG A 443 -2.10 -28.56 -27.23
N ARG A 444 -1.81 -29.05 -26.03
CA ARG A 444 -0.90 -28.40 -25.06
C ARG A 444 0.59 -28.59 -25.39
N LYS A 445 0.92 -29.32 -26.45
CA LYS A 445 2.29 -29.62 -26.93
C LYS A 445 3.17 -30.35 -25.90
N TYR A 446 2.54 -31.08 -24.96
CA TYR A 446 3.26 -31.92 -23.99
C TYR A 446 3.73 -33.22 -24.63
N ILE A 447 2.92 -33.78 -25.52
CA ILE A 447 3.20 -34.99 -26.27
C ILE A 447 3.03 -34.73 -27.77
N SER A 448 3.60 -35.60 -28.58
CA SER A 448 3.48 -35.57 -30.05
C SER A 448 3.18 -36.96 -30.58
N GLY A 449 2.48 -37.01 -31.71
CA GLY A 449 2.32 -38.23 -32.50
C GLY A 449 3.56 -38.55 -33.34
N TYR A 450 3.47 -39.65 -34.07
CA TYR A 450 4.45 -40.08 -35.06
C TYR A 450 4.14 -39.48 -36.44
N PRO A 451 5.12 -39.43 -37.36
CA PRO A 451 4.92 -38.92 -38.73
C PRO A 451 3.88 -39.70 -39.55
N ASP A 452 3.50 -40.90 -39.13
CA ASP A 452 2.46 -41.74 -39.76
C ASP A 452 1.03 -41.39 -39.27
N ASN A 453 0.87 -40.29 -38.53
CA ASN A 453 -0.37 -39.83 -37.91
C ASN A 453 -0.95 -40.81 -36.87
N THR A 454 -0.07 -41.47 -36.11
CA THR A 454 -0.44 -42.30 -34.97
C THR A 454 0.13 -41.78 -33.64
N PHE A 455 -0.46 -42.16 -32.51
CA PHE A 455 0.10 -41.93 -31.17
C PHE A 455 0.65 -43.21 -30.54
N ARG A 456 0.11 -44.35 -30.93
CA ARG A 456 0.37 -45.70 -30.42
C ARG A 456 0.09 -45.81 -28.91
N PRO A 457 -1.15 -45.53 -28.47
CA PRO A 457 -1.51 -45.43 -27.04
C PRO A 457 -1.17 -46.67 -26.21
N GLU A 458 -1.23 -47.85 -26.81
CA GLU A 458 -0.99 -49.14 -26.12
C GLU A 458 0.49 -49.53 -26.03
N ASN A 459 1.39 -48.79 -26.69
CA ASN A 459 2.83 -49.06 -26.61
C ASN A 459 3.36 -48.71 -25.21
N ASN A 460 4.34 -49.47 -24.76
CA ASN A 460 5.03 -49.19 -23.50
C ASN A 460 5.85 -47.90 -23.60
N VAL A 461 5.94 -47.18 -22.48
CA VAL A 461 6.70 -45.93 -22.36
C VAL A 461 8.11 -46.23 -21.87
N THR A 462 9.11 -45.59 -22.46
CA THR A 462 10.48 -45.63 -21.94
C THR A 462 10.66 -44.68 -20.76
N ARG A 463 11.60 -44.99 -19.85
CA ARG A 463 11.90 -44.14 -18.69
C ARG A 463 12.29 -42.71 -19.09
N GLY A 464 13.02 -42.56 -20.20
CA GLY A 464 13.39 -41.24 -20.75
C GLY A 464 12.18 -40.47 -21.29
N GLU A 465 11.26 -41.14 -22.00
CA GLU A 465 10.01 -40.53 -22.47
C GLU A 465 9.15 -40.07 -21.29
N PHE A 466 8.97 -40.91 -20.26
CA PHE A 466 8.17 -40.54 -19.09
C PHE A 466 8.68 -39.26 -18.44
N VAL A 467 9.98 -39.19 -18.15
CA VAL A 467 10.60 -37.98 -17.55
C VAL A 467 10.47 -36.75 -18.45
N THR A 468 10.53 -36.95 -19.77
CA THR A 468 10.33 -35.87 -20.74
C THR A 468 8.92 -35.32 -20.70
N ILE A 469 7.90 -36.19 -20.68
CA ILE A 469 6.49 -35.79 -20.59
C ILE A 469 6.24 -35.10 -19.25
N LEU A 470 6.69 -35.69 -18.15
CA LEU A 470 6.54 -35.15 -16.80
C LEU A 470 7.16 -33.75 -16.69
N GLY A 471 8.37 -33.56 -17.24
CA GLY A 471 9.03 -32.25 -17.25
C GLY A 471 8.32 -31.21 -18.10
N ARG A 472 7.68 -31.59 -19.21
CA ARG A 472 6.86 -30.67 -20.02
C ARG A 472 5.58 -30.25 -19.31
N VAL A 473 4.87 -31.21 -18.70
CA VAL A 473 3.65 -30.95 -17.92
C VAL A 473 3.92 -29.96 -16.79
N ASN A 474 5.04 -30.15 -16.08
CA ASN A 474 5.47 -29.29 -14.97
C ASN A 474 6.33 -28.09 -15.39
N ASN A 475 6.48 -27.83 -16.70
CA ASN A 475 7.23 -26.70 -17.27
C ASN A 475 8.69 -26.58 -16.73
N TRP A 476 9.41 -27.69 -16.61
CA TRP A 476 10.82 -27.74 -16.20
C TRP A 476 11.76 -27.26 -17.32
N LYS A 477 11.89 -25.94 -17.48
CA LYS A 477 12.69 -25.33 -18.54
C LYS A 477 14.21 -25.42 -18.32
N TYR A 478 14.66 -25.29 -17.08
CA TYR A 478 16.08 -25.19 -16.72
C TYR A 478 16.43 -26.06 -15.50
N PRO A 479 17.69 -26.51 -15.40
CA PRO A 479 18.18 -27.16 -14.19
C PRO A 479 18.21 -26.16 -13.03
N VAL A 480 17.86 -26.61 -11.83
CA VAL A 480 17.85 -25.77 -10.62
C VAL A 480 19.12 -25.90 -9.80
N GLN A 481 19.91 -26.94 -10.04
CA GLN A 481 21.21 -27.18 -9.40
C GLN A 481 22.19 -27.74 -10.44
N ILE A 482 23.48 -27.56 -10.18
CA ILE A 482 24.54 -28.18 -10.99
C ILE A 482 24.49 -29.68 -10.73
N THR A 483 24.17 -30.44 -11.76
CA THR A 483 24.19 -31.90 -11.73
C THR A 483 25.15 -32.42 -12.79
N ASP A 484 26.15 -33.18 -12.35
CA ASP A 484 26.99 -33.94 -13.27
C ASP A 484 26.28 -35.23 -13.70
N ILE A 485 25.83 -35.24 -14.96
CA ILE A 485 25.22 -36.42 -15.59
C ILE A 485 26.28 -37.41 -16.10
N ASN A 486 27.55 -37.03 -16.18
CA ASN A 486 28.62 -37.92 -16.64
C ASN A 486 28.96 -39.01 -15.63
N LYS A 487 28.42 -38.92 -14.40
CA LYS A 487 28.48 -40.01 -13.42
C LYS A 487 27.75 -41.29 -13.88
N PHE A 488 26.86 -41.20 -14.86
CA PHE A 488 26.14 -42.35 -15.40
C PHE A 488 26.95 -43.04 -16.49
N LYS A 489 27.16 -44.35 -16.36
CA LYS A 489 27.90 -45.17 -17.34
C LYS A 489 27.24 -45.20 -18.71
N ASP A 490 25.93 -44.96 -18.77
CA ASP A 490 25.12 -44.98 -19.98
C ASP A 490 24.70 -43.56 -20.43
N VAL A 491 25.44 -42.52 -20.04
CA VAL A 491 25.13 -41.12 -20.39
C VAL A 491 25.02 -40.90 -21.91
N GLU A 492 25.79 -41.62 -22.71
CA GLU A 492 25.71 -41.57 -24.19
C GLU A 492 24.38 -42.12 -24.73
N SER A 493 23.70 -42.98 -23.98
CA SER A 493 22.39 -43.51 -24.37
C SER A 493 21.24 -42.51 -24.17
N PHE A 494 21.48 -41.38 -23.50
CA PHE A 494 20.44 -40.41 -23.15
C PHE A 494 19.85 -39.73 -24.39
N GLY A 495 20.65 -39.48 -25.42
CA GLY A 495 20.20 -38.91 -26.68
C GLY A 495 19.26 -37.71 -26.50
N VAL A 496 18.08 -37.78 -27.09
CA VAL A 496 17.05 -36.72 -27.05
C VAL A 496 16.48 -36.43 -25.65
N PHE A 497 16.67 -37.34 -24.69
CA PHE A 497 16.16 -37.19 -23.31
C PHE A 497 17.14 -36.46 -22.39
N ARG A 498 18.36 -36.15 -22.86
CA ARG A 498 19.47 -35.65 -22.03
C ARG A 498 19.09 -34.45 -21.19
N GLU A 499 18.46 -33.44 -21.78
CA GLU A 499 18.05 -32.22 -21.07
C GLU A 499 16.93 -32.49 -20.06
N SER A 500 15.92 -33.28 -20.43
CA SER A 500 14.83 -33.64 -19.51
C SER A 500 15.33 -34.42 -18.29
N ILE A 501 16.25 -35.37 -18.50
CA ILE A 501 16.87 -36.15 -17.43
C ILE A 501 17.72 -35.24 -16.55
N LYS A 502 18.55 -34.38 -17.14
CA LYS A 502 19.36 -33.41 -16.39
C LYS A 502 18.49 -32.49 -15.53
N ASN A 503 17.40 -31.95 -16.08
CA ASN A 503 16.47 -31.08 -15.37
C ASN A 503 15.82 -31.81 -14.20
N ALA A 504 15.33 -33.03 -14.40
CA ALA A 504 14.70 -33.81 -13.34
C ALA A 504 15.68 -34.26 -12.24
N LEU A 505 16.92 -34.63 -12.61
CA LEU A 505 17.97 -34.97 -11.64
C LEU A 505 18.37 -33.76 -10.79
N SER A 506 18.48 -32.56 -11.39
CA SER A 506 18.83 -31.33 -10.66
C SER A 506 17.81 -30.96 -9.56
N ARG A 507 16.60 -31.49 -9.67
CA ARG A 507 15.51 -31.29 -8.70
C ARG A 507 15.46 -32.39 -7.63
N GLY A 508 16.24 -33.45 -7.78
CA GLY A 508 16.16 -34.64 -6.91
C GLY A 508 14.91 -35.51 -7.15
N TYR A 509 14.16 -35.26 -8.24
CA TYR A 509 12.91 -35.97 -8.54
C TYR A 509 13.12 -37.36 -9.13
N ILE A 510 14.29 -37.59 -9.71
CA ILE A 510 14.69 -38.90 -10.25
C ILE A 510 16.08 -39.27 -9.76
N ASN A 511 16.36 -40.57 -9.72
CA ASN A 511 17.68 -41.14 -9.47
C ASN A 511 18.00 -42.21 -10.54
N GLY A 512 19.28 -42.53 -10.67
CA GLY A 512 19.71 -43.71 -11.42
C GLY A 512 19.74 -44.96 -10.54
N TYR A 513 20.10 -46.09 -11.15
CA TYR A 513 20.20 -47.38 -10.50
C TYR A 513 21.53 -47.52 -9.72
N PRO A 514 21.62 -48.47 -8.77
CA PRO A 514 22.83 -48.72 -7.98
C PRO A 514 24.08 -49.07 -8.81
N ASP A 515 23.92 -49.50 -10.06
CA ASP A 515 25.02 -49.82 -10.97
C ASP A 515 25.62 -48.61 -11.70
N ASN A 516 25.17 -47.39 -11.33
CA ASN A 516 25.48 -46.10 -11.96
C ASN A 516 24.97 -45.98 -13.40
N THR A 517 23.79 -46.54 -13.71
CA THR A 517 23.07 -46.32 -14.98
C THR A 517 21.76 -45.58 -14.78
N PHE A 518 21.18 -45.01 -15.85
CA PHE A 518 19.81 -44.44 -15.83
C PHE A 518 18.81 -45.21 -16.71
N ARG A 519 19.28 -45.90 -17.74
CA ARG A 519 18.53 -46.75 -18.67
C ARG A 519 17.34 -46.02 -19.34
N PRO A 520 17.58 -44.89 -20.02
CA PRO A 520 16.51 -44.04 -20.56
C PRO A 520 15.68 -44.71 -21.66
N LYS A 521 16.24 -45.70 -22.36
CA LYS A 521 15.57 -46.44 -23.45
C LYS A 521 14.82 -47.69 -22.96
N ASN A 522 14.97 -48.06 -21.70
CA ASN A 522 14.23 -49.18 -21.13
C ASN A 522 12.79 -48.75 -20.83
N PHE A 523 11.85 -49.69 -20.98
CA PHE A 523 10.48 -49.47 -20.56
C PHE A 523 10.40 -49.28 -19.05
N ILE A 524 9.55 -48.35 -18.62
CA ILE A 524 9.37 -48.01 -17.21
C ILE A 524 8.24 -48.84 -16.60
N THR A 525 8.43 -49.32 -15.37
CA THR A 525 7.43 -50.11 -14.66
C THR A 525 6.51 -49.23 -13.81
N TYR A 526 5.34 -49.76 -13.42
CA TYR A 526 4.45 -49.06 -12.48
C TYR A 526 5.13 -48.72 -11.16
N GLN A 527 5.99 -49.62 -10.66
CA GLN A 527 6.76 -49.40 -9.43
C GLN A 527 7.70 -48.20 -9.55
N GLU A 528 8.37 -48.06 -10.69
CA GLU A 528 9.27 -46.94 -10.94
C GLU A 528 8.52 -45.62 -11.09
N ILE A 529 7.34 -45.63 -11.72
CA ILE A 529 6.45 -44.47 -11.77
C ILE A 529 6.11 -44.01 -10.35
N GLU A 530 5.66 -44.92 -9.47
CA GLU A 530 5.36 -44.57 -8.08
C GLU A 530 6.56 -43.96 -7.38
N TRP A 531 7.75 -44.53 -7.54
CA TRP A 531 8.97 -43.98 -6.92
C TRP A 531 9.31 -42.58 -7.41
N ILE A 532 9.13 -42.29 -8.70
CA ILE A 532 9.38 -40.97 -9.26
C ILE A 532 8.31 -39.98 -8.78
N MET A 533 7.03 -40.35 -8.89
CA MET A 533 5.92 -39.47 -8.50
C MET A 533 5.99 -39.10 -7.01
N LYS A 534 6.35 -40.04 -6.12
CA LYS A 534 6.57 -39.77 -4.69
C LYS A 534 7.70 -38.80 -4.36
N LYS A 535 8.57 -38.50 -5.32
CA LYS A 535 9.65 -37.51 -5.16
C LYS A 535 9.21 -36.11 -5.56
N LEU A 536 8.06 -35.96 -6.21
CA LEU A 536 7.53 -34.65 -6.56
C LEU A 536 6.89 -34.01 -5.32
N PRO A 537 7.07 -32.70 -5.11
CA PRO A 537 6.41 -32.00 -4.00
C PRO A 537 4.89 -32.18 -4.05
N GLY A 538 4.28 -32.48 -2.91
CA GLY A 538 2.82 -32.66 -2.81
C GLY A 538 2.30 -34.01 -3.35
N ASN A 539 3.21 -34.93 -3.71
CA ASN A 539 2.88 -36.25 -4.23
C ASN A 539 3.47 -37.38 -3.37
N GLU A 540 3.89 -37.10 -2.14
CA GLU A 540 4.61 -38.04 -1.26
C GLU A 540 3.82 -39.33 -0.98
N ASP A 541 2.48 -39.22 -0.96
CA ASP A 541 1.55 -40.33 -0.75
C ASP A 541 1.03 -40.98 -2.04
N PHE A 542 1.56 -40.58 -3.21
CA PHE A 542 1.08 -41.07 -4.51
C PHE A 542 1.06 -42.61 -4.59
N LYS A 543 -0.07 -43.18 -5.00
CA LYS A 543 -0.22 -44.60 -5.31
C LYS A 543 -0.82 -44.76 -6.69
N TRP A 544 -0.19 -45.59 -7.52
CA TRP A 544 -0.71 -45.94 -8.83
C TRP A 544 -2.08 -46.61 -8.73
N ASP A 545 -2.34 -47.33 -7.64
CA ASP A 545 -3.61 -48.02 -7.41
C ASP A 545 -4.81 -47.05 -7.41
N ASP A 546 -4.63 -45.81 -6.93
CA ASP A 546 -5.68 -44.78 -6.94
C ASP A 546 -6.02 -44.34 -8.38
N ILE A 547 -5.00 -44.25 -9.24
CA ILE A 547 -5.17 -43.95 -10.67
C ILE A 547 -5.82 -45.14 -11.40
N ALA A 548 -5.38 -46.37 -11.10
CA ALA A 548 -5.95 -47.58 -11.66
C ALA A 548 -7.44 -47.75 -11.27
N GLU A 549 -7.82 -47.32 -10.07
CA GLU A 549 -9.20 -47.29 -9.61
C GLU A 549 -10.03 -46.29 -10.43
N LYS A 550 -9.52 -45.06 -10.64
CA LYS A 550 -10.17 -44.07 -11.51
C LYS A 550 -10.31 -44.56 -12.95
N MET A 551 -9.27 -45.17 -13.54
CA MET A 551 -9.35 -45.78 -14.87
C MET A 551 -10.50 -46.80 -14.96
N LYS A 552 -10.69 -47.61 -13.91
CA LYS A 552 -11.72 -48.64 -13.86
C LYS A 552 -13.12 -48.03 -13.80
N TYR A 553 -13.35 -47.00 -13.00
CA TYR A 553 -14.69 -46.42 -12.80
C TYR A 553 -15.06 -45.35 -13.82
N GLU A 554 -14.10 -44.55 -14.26
CA GLU A 554 -14.33 -43.44 -15.20
C GLU A 554 -14.23 -43.90 -16.66
N LYS A 555 -13.30 -44.81 -16.96
CA LYS A 555 -12.99 -45.23 -18.33
C LYS A 555 -13.32 -46.70 -18.61
N TYR A 556 -13.76 -47.46 -17.61
CA TYR A 556 -14.05 -48.90 -17.71
C TYR A 556 -12.84 -49.73 -18.16
N ILE A 557 -11.62 -49.25 -17.90
CA ILE A 557 -10.36 -49.91 -18.26
C ILE A 557 -9.65 -50.41 -17.01
N ARG A 558 -9.08 -51.61 -17.08
CA ARG A 558 -8.27 -52.19 -16.00
C ARG A 558 -6.79 -52.01 -16.32
N SER A 559 -6.06 -51.36 -15.43
CA SER A 559 -4.60 -51.23 -15.54
C SER A 559 -3.91 -52.60 -15.45
N LYS A 560 -2.80 -52.77 -16.18
CA LYS A 560 -1.99 -54.01 -16.13
C LYS A 560 -1.24 -54.16 -14.80
N SER A 561 -1.13 -53.09 -14.02
CA SER A 561 -0.57 -53.11 -12.64
C SER A 561 -1.21 -54.17 -11.73
N ARG A 562 -2.46 -54.59 -12.01
CA ARG A 562 -3.15 -55.70 -11.32
C ARG A 562 -2.43 -57.05 -11.41
N TYR A 563 -1.54 -57.21 -12.40
CA TYR A 563 -0.74 -58.42 -12.60
C TYR A 563 0.65 -58.33 -11.96
N GLY A 564 1.00 -57.17 -11.40
CA GLY A 564 2.30 -56.88 -10.78
C GLY A 564 2.77 -55.47 -11.10
N LYS A 565 3.38 -54.79 -10.13
CA LYS A 565 3.93 -53.43 -10.33
C LYS A 565 5.25 -53.42 -11.13
N ASP A 566 5.82 -54.59 -11.40
CA ASP A 566 6.97 -54.83 -12.27
C ASP A 566 6.61 -54.79 -13.76
N HIS A 567 5.32 -54.78 -14.11
CA HIS A 567 4.86 -54.67 -15.48
C HIS A 567 5.06 -53.25 -16.03
N TYR A 568 5.20 -53.15 -17.36
CA TYR A 568 5.41 -51.88 -18.06
C TYR A 568 4.09 -51.13 -18.30
N ILE A 569 4.18 -49.81 -18.13
CA ILE A 569 3.06 -48.87 -18.32
C ILE A 569 2.93 -48.44 -19.79
N SER A 570 1.69 -48.28 -20.26
CA SER A 570 1.42 -47.79 -21.62
C SER A 570 1.45 -46.26 -21.74
N ARG A 571 1.55 -45.76 -22.97
CA ARG A 571 1.50 -44.31 -23.28
C ARG A 571 0.18 -43.69 -22.85
N ALA A 572 -0.94 -44.37 -23.11
CA ALA A 572 -2.26 -43.92 -22.69
C ALA A 572 -2.38 -43.83 -21.16
N GLU A 573 -1.87 -44.83 -20.43
CA GLU A 573 -1.87 -44.83 -18.97
C GLU A 573 -1.06 -43.67 -18.38
N VAL A 574 0.13 -43.38 -18.93
CA VAL A 574 0.95 -42.23 -18.50
C VAL A 574 0.20 -40.90 -18.75
N VAL A 575 -0.38 -40.73 -19.92
CA VAL A 575 -1.10 -39.49 -20.27
C VAL A 575 -2.32 -39.31 -19.39
N TYR A 576 -3.13 -40.36 -19.19
CA TYR A 576 -4.29 -40.31 -18.31
C TYR A 576 -3.89 -39.96 -16.86
N MET A 577 -2.88 -40.63 -16.30
CA MET A 577 -2.38 -40.35 -14.95
C MET A 577 -2.03 -38.86 -14.79
N LEU A 578 -1.15 -38.35 -15.66
CA LEU A 578 -0.67 -36.97 -15.55
C LEU A 578 -1.81 -35.96 -15.77
N TYR A 579 -2.75 -36.27 -16.66
CA TYR A 579 -3.91 -35.42 -16.91
C TYR A 579 -4.80 -35.32 -15.66
N VAL A 580 -5.13 -36.44 -15.03
CA VAL A 580 -5.94 -36.48 -13.80
C VAL A 580 -5.26 -35.69 -12.69
N LEU A 581 -3.97 -35.92 -12.43
CA LEU A 581 -3.24 -35.21 -11.38
C LEU A 581 -3.19 -33.68 -11.61
N GLN A 582 -3.05 -33.24 -12.86
CA GLN A 582 -3.10 -31.82 -13.21
C GLN A 582 -4.49 -31.22 -12.97
N GLN A 583 -5.58 -31.95 -13.22
CA GLN A 583 -6.94 -31.48 -12.91
C GLN A 583 -7.18 -31.37 -11.40
N GLU A 584 -6.51 -32.17 -10.60
CA GLU A 584 -6.60 -32.13 -9.13
C GLU A 584 -5.71 -31.04 -8.50
N GLY A 585 -4.95 -30.29 -9.30
CA GLY A 585 -4.04 -29.25 -8.81
C GLY A 585 -2.80 -29.80 -8.12
N VAL A 586 -2.45 -31.06 -8.39
CA VAL A 586 -1.30 -31.76 -7.80
C VAL A 586 -0.02 -31.59 -8.64
N LEU A 587 -0.16 -31.24 -9.92
CA LEU A 587 0.89 -30.90 -10.89
C LEU A 587 0.54 -29.58 -11.58
#